data_AF-A0A482XJ60-F1
#
_entry.id   AF-A0A482XJ60-F1
#
_cell.length_a   1.000
_cell.length_b   1.000
_cell.length_c   1.000
_cell.angle_alpha   90.00
_cell.angle_beta   90.00
_cell.angle_gamma   90.00
#
_symmetry.space_group_name_H-M   'P 1'
#
loop_
_entity.id
_entity.type
_entity.pdbx_description
1 polymer ?
#
loop_
_entity_poly.entity_id
_entity_poly.type
_entity_poly.pdbx_seq_one_letter_code
_entity_poly.pdbx_strand_id
1 'polypeptide(L)'
;MKIVEITDVVETILRYLKSPGLYPPDKSGVKGKVTYGIVVYVVVEILFVMALSWHNWDFNARVTALENLNLAVGILNLATEPKLLPDRTAYQVRLMSSKPMLYNLTSSDQLISIYKEKEEYAREMENKSI
;
A
#
# COMPACT_ATOMS: atom_id res chain seq x y z
N MET A 1 -17.66 -18.92 -4.46
CA MET A 1 -17.11 -17.56 -4.32
C MET A 1 -16.41 -17.51 -2.97
N LYS A 2 -15.06 -17.50 -2.93
CA LYS A 2 -14.33 -17.42 -1.66
C LYS A 2 -14.44 -15.98 -1.16
N ILE A 3 -14.99 -15.78 0.02
CA ILE A 3 -14.91 -14.50 0.73
C ILE A 3 -13.43 -14.34 1.06
N VAL A 4 -12.75 -13.43 0.37
CA VAL A 4 -11.37 -13.08 0.70
C VAL A 4 -11.44 -12.22 1.95
N GLU A 5 -10.93 -12.73 3.06
CA GLU A 5 -10.85 -11.95 4.29
C GLU A 5 -9.82 -10.83 4.11
N ILE A 6 -10.12 -9.62 4.59
CA ILE A 6 -9.22 -8.46 4.53
C ILE A 6 -7.84 -8.81 5.12
N THR A 7 -7.82 -9.66 6.13
CA THR A 7 -6.61 -10.19 6.77
C THR A 7 -5.67 -10.88 5.76
N ASP A 8 -6.22 -11.69 4.84
CA ASP A 8 -5.43 -12.42 3.82
C ASP A 8 -4.80 -11.45 2.82
N VAL A 9 -5.52 -10.40 2.44
CA VAL A 9 -5.03 -9.36 1.53
C VAL A 9 -3.89 -8.58 2.17
N VAL A 10 -4.06 -8.19 3.43
CA VAL A 10 -3.05 -7.46 4.20
C VAL A 10 -1.80 -8.31 4.38
N GLU A 11 -1.95 -9.59 4.73
CA GLU A 11 -0.81 -10.50 4.87
C GLU A 11 -0.05 -10.65 3.55
N THR A 12 -0.79 -10.75 2.44
CA THR A 12 -0.22 -10.83 1.10
C THR A 12 0.58 -9.57 0.76
N ILE A 13 0.01 -8.38 0.97
CA ILE A 13 0.69 -7.10 0.74
C ILE A 13 1.93 -6.97 1.63
N LEU A 14 1.82 -7.30 2.92
CA LEU A 14 2.95 -7.26 3.85
C LEU A 14 4.05 -8.23 3.44
N ARG A 15 3.70 -9.42 2.94
CA ARG A 15 4.68 -10.38 2.42
C ARG A 15 5.41 -9.82 1.20
N TYR A 16 4.68 -9.18 0.28
CA TYR A 16 5.26 -8.50 -0.87
C TYR A 16 6.15 -7.31 -0.50
N LEU A 17 5.86 -6.59 0.58
CA LEU A 17 6.70 -5.48 1.04
C LEU A 17 7.89 -5.95 1.89
N LYS A 18 7.74 -7.03 2.67
CA LYS A 18 8.82 -7.61 3.50
C LYS A 18 9.90 -8.30 2.68
N SER A 19 9.51 -9.09 1.67
CA SER A 19 10.46 -9.83 0.81
C SER A 19 11.57 -8.95 0.19
N PRO A 20 11.26 -7.79 -0.42
CA PRO A 20 12.26 -6.85 -0.92
C PRO A 20 12.91 -5.97 0.17
N GLY A 21 12.48 -6.08 1.44
CA GLY A 21 12.96 -5.24 2.52
C GLY A 21 12.41 -3.81 2.49
N LEU A 22 11.25 -3.59 1.87
CA LEU A 22 10.54 -2.30 1.85
C LEU A 22 9.73 -2.09 3.15
N TYR A 23 9.43 -3.15 3.88
CA TYR A 23 8.76 -3.11 5.18
C TYR A 23 9.40 -4.10 6.18
N PRO A 24 9.52 -3.76 7.48
CA PRO A 24 9.18 -2.46 8.06
C PRO A 24 10.30 -1.42 7.77
N PRO A 25 9.93 -0.13 7.62
CA PRO A 25 10.80 0.93 7.07
C PRO A 25 12.03 1.22 7.94
N ASP A 26 11.88 1.11 9.26
CA ASP A 26 12.90 1.19 10.31
C ASP A 26 13.98 0.11 10.18
N LYS A 27 13.65 -1.03 9.55
CA LYS A 27 14.58 -2.14 9.30
C LYS A 27 14.98 -2.24 7.83
N SER A 28 14.68 -1.24 7.01
CA SER A 28 15.06 -1.25 5.59
C SER A 28 16.58 -1.07 5.45
N GLY A 29 17.30 -2.20 5.43
CA GLY A 29 18.73 -2.24 5.15
C GLY A 29 19.05 -1.86 3.70
N VAL A 30 20.29 -2.08 3.28
CA VAL A 30 20.77 -1.77 1.92
C VAL A 30 19.87 -2.38 0.83
N LYS A 31 19.38 -3.62 1.04
CA LYS A 31 18.45 -4.29 0.13
C LYS A 31 17.16 -3.50 -0.14
N GLY A 32 16.58 -2.89 0.90
CA GLY A 32 15.37 -2.08 0.78
C GLY A 32 15.60 -0.76 0.03
N LYS A 33 16.79 -0.17 0.19
CA LYS A 33 17.19 1.02 -0.55
C LYS A 33 17.40 0.71 -2.04
N VAL A 34 18.11 -0.37 -2.35
CA VAL A 34 18.33 -0.84 -3.73
C VAL A 34 17.02 -1.18 -4.40
N THR A 35 16.15 -1.95 -3.75
CA THR A 35 14.86 -2.34 -4.34
C THR A 35 13.98 -1.13 -4.61
N TYR A 36 13.94 -0.17 -3.68
CA TYR A 36 13.22 1.09 -3.91
C TYR A 36 13.79 1.86 -5.12
N GLY A 37 15.12 1.93 -5.25
CA GLY A 37 15.77 2.54 -6.41
C GLY A 37 15.38 1.88 -7.73
N ILE A 38 15.27 0.55 -7.75
CA ILE A 38 14.80 -0.20 -8.93
C ILE A 38 13.34 0.16 -9.26
N VAL A 39 12.45 0.23 -8.27
CA VAL A 39 11.04 0.60 -8.49
C VAL A 39 10.93 2.01 -9.08
N VAL A 40 11.68 2.97 -8.54
CA VAL A 40 11.73 4.35 -9.07
C VAL A 40 12.27 4.34 -10.50
N TYR A 41 13.36 3.60 -10.76
CA TYR A 41 13.96 3.48 -12.08
C TYR A 41 12.96 2.97 -13.12
N VAL A 42 12.21 1.90 -12.82
CA VAL A 42 11.21 1.32 -13.74
C VAL A 42 10.12 2.33 -14.10
N VAL A 43 9.63 3.11 -13.13
CA VAL A 43 8.62 4.15 -13.42
C VAL A 43 9.17 5.22 -14.35
N VAL A 44 10.40 5.69 -14.10
CA VAL A 44 11.07 6.69 -14.95
C VAL A 44 11.34 6.14 -16.34
N GLU A 45 11.76 4.88 -16.46
CA GLU A 45 11.99 4.19 -17.72
C GLU A 45 10.71 4.10 -18.55
N ILE A 46 9.57 3.71 -17.95
CA ILE A 46 8.28 3.67 -18.63
C ILE A 46 7.90 5.06 -19.16
N LEU A 47 8.01 6.11 -18.31
CA LEU A 47 7.72 7.48 -18.71
C LEU A 47 8.62 7.95 -19.86
N PHE A 48 9.90 7.59 -19.81
CA PHE A 48 10.88 7.94 -20.84
C PHE A 48 10.56 7.28 -22.18
N VAL A 49 10.29 5.97 -22.16
CA VAL A 49 9.92 5.20 -23.37
C VAL A 49 8.62 5.73 -23.98
N MET A 50 7.62 6.01 -23.12
CA MET A 50 6.38 6.65 -23.56
C MET A 50 6.65 8.00 -24.23
N ALA A 51 7.46 8.87 -23.62
CA ALA A 51 7.76 10.20 -24.18
C ALA A 51 8.44 10.12 -25.56
N LEU A 52 9.37 9.17 -25.77
CA LEU A 52 10.08 9.03 -27.04
C LEU A 52 9.25 8.36 -28.14
N SER A 53 8.36 7.44 -27.78
CA SER A 53 7.73 6.54 -28.76
C SER A 53 6.23 6.74 -28.91
N TRP A 54 5.61 7.65 -28.15
CA TRP A 54 4.15 7.84 -28.11
C TRP A 54 3.51 7.96 -29.50
N HIS A 55 4.09 8.79 -30.36
CA HIS A 55 3.57 9.06 -31.70
C HIS A 55 3.68 7.87 -32.65
N ASN A 56 4.68 7.00 -32.45
CA ASN A 56 4.95 5.83 -33.29
C ASN A 56 4.13 4.60 -32.88
N TRP A 57 3.52 4.62 -31.70
CA TRP A 57 2.69 3.54 -31.20
C TRP A 57 1.28 3.58 -31.76
N ASP A 58 0.75 2.39 -32.03
CA ASP A 58 -0.67 2.21 -32.28
C ASP A 58 -1.49 2.41 -30.98
N PHE A 59 -2.82 2.39 -31.13
CA PHE A 59 -3.72 2.62 -30.00
C PHE A 59 -3.56 1.56 -28.89
N ASN A 60 -3.40 0.29 -29.27
CA ASN A 60 -3.31 -0.82 -28.32
C ASN A 60 -2.03 -0.70 -27.48
N ALA A 61 -0.90 -0.40 -28.11
CA ALA A 61 0.37 -0.18 -27.43
C ALA A 61 0.31 1.00 -26.45
N ARG A 62 -0.38 2.09 -26.79
CA ARG A 62 -0.59 3.23 -25.88
C ARG A 62 -1.43 2.85 -24.66
N VAL A 63 -2.50 2.08 -24.85
CA VAL A 63 -3.34 1.57 -23.75
C VAL A 63 -2.50 0.68 -22.82
N THR A 64 -1.77 -0.29 -23.36
CA THR A 64 -0.90 -1.17 -22.57
C THR A 64 0.18 -0.39 -21.82
N ALA A 65 0.76 0.64 -22.43
CA ALA A 65 1.74 1.50 -21.77
C ALA A 65 1.13 2.26 -20.58
N LEU A 66 -0.10 2.77 -20.73
CA LEU A 66 -0.82 3.44 -19.63
C LEU A 66 -1.17 2.46 -18.51
N GLU A 67 -1.60 1.24 -18.82
CA GLU A 67 -1.86 0.19 -17.83
C GLU A 67 -0.59 -0.17 -17.05
N ASN A 68 0.53 -0.35 -17.75
CA ASN A 68 1.83 -0.62 -17.14
C ASN A 68 2.31 0.53 -16.27
N LEU A 69 2.14 1.78 -16.72
CA LEU A 69 2.45 2.96 -15.93
C LEU A 69 1.60 3.01 -14.66
N ASN A 70 0.29 2.78 -14.77
CA ASN A 70 -0.62 2.78 -13.64
C ASN A 70 -0.24 1.71 -12.60
N LEU A 71 0.10 0.49 -13.07
CA LEU A 71 0.60 -0.58 -12.21
C LEU A 71 1.90 -0.18 -11.52
N ALA A 72 2.88 0.35 -12.26
CA ALA A 72 4.18 0.74 -11.74
C ALA A 72 4.08 1.87 -10.72
N VAL A 73 3.22 2.87 -10.97
CA VAL A 73 2.90 3.94 -10.01
C VAL A 73 2.23 3.39 -8.75
N GLY A 74 1.30 2.44 -8.90
CA GLY A 74 0.70 1.75 -7.75
C GLY A 74 1.74 1.05 -6.86
N ILE A 75 2.69 0.34 -7.48
CA ILE A 75 3.81 -0.30 -6.76
C ILE A 75 4.70 0.75 -6.08
N LEU A 76 5.01 1.86 -6.77
CA LEU A 76 5.83 2.94 -6.22
C LEU A 76 5.14 3.59 -5.01
N ASN A 77 3.82 3.82 -5.06
CA ASN A 77 3.05 4.37 -3.95
C ASN A 77 3.13 3.44 -2.73
N LEU A 78 2.88 2.14 -2.92
CA LEU A 78 2.99 1.14 -1.86
C LEU A 78 4.41 1.04 -1.27
N ALA A 79 5.44 1.28 -2.08
CA ALA A 79 6.84 1.29 -1.62
C ALA A 79 7.23 2.60 -0.91
N THR A 80 6.54 3.70 -1.21
CA THR A 80 6.86 5.05 -0.72
C THR A 80 6.13 5.36 0.58
N GLU A 81 4.87 4.96 0.70
CA GLU A 81 4.03 5.24 1.87
C GLU A 81 4.65 4.75 3.20
N PRO A 82 5.17 3.51 3.32
CA PRO A 82 5.85 3.07 4.54
C PRO A 82 7.11 3.88 4.85
N LYS A 83 7.78 4.44 3.85
CA LYS A 83 9.01 5.23 4.06
C LYS A 83 8.72 6.66 4.50
N LEU A 84 7.70 7.29 3.93
CA LEU A 84 7.35 8.68 4.24
C LEU A 84 6.50 8.78 5.51
N LEU A 85 5.63 7.80 5.76
CA LEU A 85 4.66 7.82 6.85
C LEU A 85 4.71 6.50 7.66
N PRO A 86 5.87 6.12 8.21
CA PRO A 86 6.09 4.83 8.86
C PRO A 86 5.07 4.55 9.98
N ASP A 87 4.76 5.56 10.80
CA ASP A 87 3.83 5.44 11.93
C ASP A 87 2.39 5.23 11.46
N ARG A 88 1.98 5.90 10.37
CA ARG A 88 0.63 5.75 9.82
C ARG A 88 0.46 4.42 9.13
N THR A 89 1.44 3.97 8.37
CA THR A 89 1.42 2.64 7.75
C THR A 89 1.37 1.54 8.82
N ALA A 90 2.18 1.64 9.87
CA ALA A 90 2.15 0.69 10.97
C ALA A 90 0.78 0.67 11.68
N TYR A 91 0.20 1.84 11.91
CA TYR A 91 -1.14 1.98 12.47
C TYR A 91 -2.22 1.37 11.58
N GLN A 92 -2.23 1.67 10.28
CA GLN A 92 -3.18 1.10 9.32
C GLN A 92 -3.05 -0.42 9.21
N VAL A 93 -1.83 -0.95 9.17
CA VAL A 93 -1.58 -2.39 9.20
C VAL A 93 -2.16 -3.01 10.47
N ARG A 94 -1.92 -2.41 11.65
CA ARG A 94 -2.49 -2.86 12.92
C ARG A 94 -4.03 -2.85 12.89
N LEU A 95 -4.61 -1.79 12.32
CA LEU A 95 -6.05 -1.60 12.19
C LEU A 95 -6.66 -2.69 11.31
N MET A 96 -6.07 -2.95 10.14
CA MET A 96 -6.57 -3.94 9.19
C MET A 96 -6.33 -5.39 9.66
N SER A 97 -5.25 -5.64 10.39
CA SER A 97 -4.97 -6.96 10.99
C SER A 97 -5.81 -7.26 12.24
N SER A 98 -6.48 -6.27 12.82
CA SER A 98 -7.36 -6.50 13.96
C SER A 98 -8.74 -6.95 13.49
N LYS A 99 -9.23 -8.06 14.06
CA LYS A 99 -10.53 -8.69 13.72
C LYS A 99 -11.67 -7.66 13.62
N PRO A 100 -12.69 -7.88 12.77
CA PRO A 100 -13.89 -7.07 12.77
C PRO A 100 -14.51 -7.14 14.17
N MET A 101 -14.51 -6.01 14.88
CA MET A 101 -15.12 -5.89 16.19
C MET A 101 -16.53 -5.33 16.01
N LEU A 102 -17.51 -6.20 16.19
CA LEU A 102 -18.90 -5.78 16.37
C LEU A 102 -19.06 -5.30 17.81
N TYR A 103 -19.65 -4.12 17.97
CA TYR A 103 -20.11 -3.63 19.27
C TYR A 103 -20.98 -4.72 19.91
N ASN A 104 -20.72 -5.06 21.17
CA ASN A 104 -21.40 -6.07 22.01
C ASN A 104 -20.94 -7.55 21.97
N LEU A 105 -19.89 -7.95 21.24
CA LEU A 105 -19.45 -9.36 21.21
C LEU A 105 -18.13 -9.67 21.94
N THR A 106 -17.58 -8.73 22.73
CA THR A 106 -16.28 -8.93 23.34
C THR A 106 -16.11 -8.18 24.66
N SER A 107 -15.72 -8.93 25.68
CA SER A 107 -15.55 -8.51 27.08
C SER A 107 -14.09 -8.21 27.46
N SER A 108 -13.18 -8.11 26.48
CA SER A 108 -11.76 -7.83 26.72
C SER A 108 -11.48 -6.34 26.55
N ASP A 109 -10.95 -5.69 27.59
CA ASP A 109 -10.58 -4.28 27.61
C ASP A 109 -9.60 -3.89 26.48
N GLN A 110 -8.70 -4.80 26.10
CA GLN A 110 -7.76 -4.60 24.98
C GLN A 110 -8.47 -4.50 23.62
N LEU A 111 -9.59 -5.19 23.46
CA LEU A 111 -10.33 -5.18 22.21
C LEU A 111 -11.23 -3.94 22.15
N ILE A 112 -11.81 -3.52 23.28
CA ILE A 112 -12.56 -2.26 23.37
C ILE A 112 -11.67 -1.04 23.02
N SER A 113 -10.40 -1.03 23.45
CA SER A 113 -9.48 0.07 23.12
C SER A 113 -9.17 0.13 21.62
N ILE A 114 -8.93 -1.01 20.98
CA ILE A 114 -8.71 -1.10 19.52
C ILE A 114 -9.95 -0.61 18.77
N TYR A 115 -11.16 -0.98 19.22
CA TYR A 115 -12.40 -0.52 18.60
C TYR A 115 -12.54 1.01 18.63
N LYS A 116 -12.32 1.63 19.81
CA LYS A 116 -12.38 3.09 19.96
C LYS A 116 -11.38 3.81 19.07
N GLU A 117 -10.17 3.26 18.93
CA GLU A 117 -9.16 3.77 18.01
C GLU A 117 -9.64 3.71 16.55
N LYS A 118 -10.32 2.62 16.14
CA LYS A 118 -10.89 2.51 14.78
C LYS A 118 -11.94 3.59 14.54
N GLU A 119 -12.81 3.80 15.52
CA GLU A 119 -13.91 4.76 15.44
C GLU A 119 -13.37 6.20 15.35
N GLU A 120 -12.38 6.54 16.16
CA GLU A 120 -11.72 7.84 16.15
C GLU A 120 -11.01 8.09 14.82
N TYR A 121 -10.28 7.10 14.30
CA TYR A 121 -9.65 7.20 12.98
C TYR A 121 -10.67 7.40 11.85
N ALA A 122 -11.80 6.69 11.89
CA ALA A 122 -12.87 6.85 10.89
C ALA A 122 -13.48 8.26 10.94
N ARG A 123 -13.77 8.78 12.14
CA ARG A 123 -14.28 10.15 12.33
C ARG A 123 -13.29 11.21 11.86
N GLU A 124 -12.01 11.02 12.10
CA GLU A 124 -10.98 11.94 11.61
C GLU A 124 -10.90 11.97 10.08
N MET A 125 -11.06 10.83 9.42
CA MET A 125 -11.07 10.73 7.96
C MET A 125 -12.30 11.41 7.35
N GLU A 126 -13.48 11.25 7.97
CA GLU A 126 -14.70 11.95 7.56
C GLU A 126 -14.56 13.47 7.73
N ASN A 127 -14.06 13.92 8.88
CA ASN A 127 -13.93 15.36 9.18
C ASN A 127 -12.85 16.08 8.37
N LYS A 128 -11.85 15.36 7.85
CA LYS A 128 -10.80 15.91 6.96
C LYS A 128 -11.20 15.89 5.48
N SER A 129 -12.35 15.34 5.13
CA SER A 129 -12.86 15.23 3.75
C SER A 129 -13.89 16.33 3.39
N ILE A 130 -14.05 17.35 4.24
CA ILE A 130 -14.88 18.55 4.02
C ILE A 130 -13.97 19.77 3.83
#